data_AF-A0A948G4J6-F1
#
_entry.id   AF-A0A948G4J6-F1
#
_cell.length_a   1.000
_cell.length_b   1.000
_cell.length_c   1.000
_cell.angle_alpha   90.00
_cell.angle_beta   90.00
_cell.angle_gamma   90.00
#
_symmetry.space_group_name_H-M   'P 1'
#
loop_
_entity.id
_entity.type
_entity.pdbx_description
1 polymer ?
#
loop_
_entity_poly.entity_id
_entity_poly.type
_entity_poly.pdbx_seq_one_letter_code
_entity_poly.pdbx_strand_id
1 'polypeptide(L)'
;MLKERFCISNEVFADSEIGDWGCDAGLIPYASETLICDKTLTFREKQIIVLIVFGFTNRKISKILSNKNNEQPLSYHTVRSHMHNINEKLDLGSKIEVAIAAVSRGWVDIPAILQAGYDLPVSRVEDLPPRGKEVLAMMAEGDINKEIAAKLVIGYPTVRSHVAIILDKLEVENKTQAAVAYLCYQQPILHPEG
;
A
#
# COMPACT_ATOMS: atom_id res chain seq x y z
N MET A 1 22.64 -18.79 0.62
CA MET A 1 23.07 -17.39 0.85
C MET A 1 21.86 -16.45 0.71
N LEU A 2 20.91 -16.50 1.65
CA LEU A 2 19.64 -15.74 1.60
C LEU A 2 19.38 -15.05 2.95
N LYS A 3 20.31 -14.22 3.43
CA LYS A 3 20.17 -13.54 4.73
C LYS A 3 20.37 -12.01 4.72
N GLU A 4 20.46 -11.37 3.55
CA GLU A 4 20.75 -9.92 3.48
C GLU A 4 19.66 -9.08 2.78
N ARG A 5 18.41 -9.54 2.74
CA ARG A 5 17.33 -8.81 2.02
C ARG A 5 16.10 -8.42 2.83
N PHE A 6 16.09 -8.67 4.14
CA PHE A 6 14.97 -8.29 5.00
C PHE A 6 15.51 -7.53 6.21
N CYS A 7 15.38 -6.21 6.17
CA CYS A 7 15.51 -5.42 7.38
C CYS A 7 14.17 -5.47 8.10
N ILE A 8 14.08 -6.37 9.09
CA ILE A 8 13.38 -6.26 10.39
C ILE A 8 12.76 -7.59 10.83
N SER A 9 13.22 -8.06 11.99
CA SER A 9 12.61 -9.08 12.87
C SER A 9 11.43 -8.50 13.66
N ASN A 10 10.61 -9.34 14.28
CA ASN A 10 9.43 -9.03 15.14
C ASN A 10 9.59 -7.91 16.21
N GLU A 11 10.77 -7.33 16.39
CA GLU A 11 11.10 -6.34 17.44
C GLU A 11 10.62 -4.90 17.13
N VAL A 12 10.26 -4.56 15.88
CA VAL A 12 9.81 -3.19 15.52
C VAL A 12 8.35 -2.90 15.91
N PHE A 13 7.59 -3.92 16.30
CA PHE A 13 6.20 -3.77 16.75
C PHE A 13 6.05 -3.44 18.25
N ALA A 14 7.14 -3.44 19.03
CA ALA A 14 7.08 -3.36 20.49
C ALA A 14 7.06 -1.92 21.07
N ASP A 15 7.45 -0.89 20.31
CA ASP A 15 7.70 0.47 20.85
C ASP A 15 6.70 1.55 20.39
N SER A 16 5.63 1.20 19.67
CA SER A 16 4.60 2.17 19.30
C SER A 16 3.50 2.23 20.38
N GLU A 17 3.55 3.24 21.24
CA GLU A 17 2.40 3.63 22.06
C GLU A 17 1.18 3.77 21.15
N ILE A 18 0.15 2.97 21.45
CA ILE A 18 -1.14 2.91 20.78
C ILE A 18 -1.82 4.27 20.97
N GLY A 19 -1.55 5.19 20.04
CA GLY A 19 -2.18 6.51 20.04
C GLY A 19 -3.66 6.35 19.67
N ASP A 20 -4.53 6.86 20.54
CA ASP A 20 -5.99 6.90 20.40
C ASP A 20 -6.42 7.80 19.23
N TRP A 21 -6.23 7.29 18.03
CA TRP A 21 -6.78 7.80 16.78
C TRP A 21 -7.56 6.64 16.22
N GLY A 22 -8.89 6.64 16.29
CA GLY A 22 -9.79 5.51 15.95
C GLY A 22 -9.70 4.97 14.51
N CYS A 23 -8.51 4.52 14.11
CA CYS A 23 -8.06 3.89 12.88
C CYS A 23 -6.79 3.11 13.28
N ASP A 24 -6.60 1.88 12.82
CA ASP A 24 -5.56 0.90 13.24
C ASP A 24 -4.08 1.30 12.99
N ALA A 25 -3.74 2.60 12.98
CA ALA A 25 -2.43 3.16 12.72
C ALA A 25 -1.39 2.92 13.84
N GLY A 26 -1.82 2.51 15.04
CA GLY A 26 -0.92 2.16 16.16
C GLY A 26 -0.03 0.95 15.91
N LEU A 27 -0.35 0.15 14.88
CA LEU A 27 0.39 -1.06 14.48
C LEU A 27 1.28 -0.84 13.23
N ILE A 28 1.26 0.36 12.64
CA ILE A 28 1.92 0.62 11.36
C ILE A 28 3.35 1.12 11.60
N PRO A 29 4.39 0.42 11.11
CA PRO A 29 5.78 0.74 11.45
C PRO A 29 6.35 1.93 10.65
N TYR A 30 5.55 2.95 10.34
CA TYR A 30 5.98 4.13 9.54
C TYR A 30 7.02 5.02 10.24
N ALA A 31 7.32 4.77 11.51
CA ALA A 31 8.38 5.45 12.27
C ALA A 31 9.77 4.81 12.07
N SER A 32 9.84 3.60 11.50
CA SER A 32 11.11 2.87 11.36
C SER A 32 11.85 3.23 10.08
N GLU A 33 13.07 3.76 10.21
CA GLU A 33 13.94 4.09 9.08
C GLU A 33 14.45 2.86 8.32
N THR A 34 14.44 1.68 8.96
CA THR A 34 15.05 0.47 8.44
C THR A 34 14.17 -0.28 7.44
N LEU A 35 12.87 0.06 7.34
CA LEU A 35 11.96 -0.57 6.38
C LEU A 35 12.35 -0.28 4.92
N ILE A 36 12.79 0.95 4.65
CA ILE A 36 13.12 1.41 3.29
C ILE A 36 14.61 1.76 3.24
N CYS A 37 15.42 0.84 2.72
CA CYS A 37 16.87 1.00 2.62
C CYS A 37 17.34 1.86 1.43
N ASP A 38 16.42 2.48 0.69
CA ASP A 38 16.75 3.40 -0.40
C ASP A 38 17.28 4.73 0.16
N LYS A 39 18.50 5.11 -0.26
CA LYS A 39 19.20 6.31 0.22
C LYS A 39 18.80 7.59 -0.54
N THR A 40 18.11 7.47 -1.67
CA THR A 40 17.62 8.62 -2.45
C THR A 40 16.38 9.25 -1.81
N LEU A 41 15.66 8.46 -1.01
CA LEU A 41 14.46 8.87 -0.29
C LEU A 41 14.80 9.49 1.07
N THR A 42 14.19 10.64 1.34
CA THR A 42 14.23 11.28 2.66
C THR A 42 13.39 10.50 3.67
N PHE A 43 13.61 10.74 4.97
CA PHE A 43 12.80 10.11 6.01
C PHE A 43 11.29 10.32 5.79
N ARG A 44 10.85 11.56 5.54
CA ARG A 44 9.43 11.88 5.30
C ARG A 44 8.85 11.15 4.09
N GLU A 45 9.62 11.04 3.01
CA GLU A 45 9.19 10.30 1.83
C GLU A 45 9.01 8.81 2.15
N LYS A 46 9.90 8.22 2.96
CA LYS A 46 9.75 6.82 3.43
C LYS A 46 8.49 6.64 4.26
N GLN A 47 8.20 7.55 5.19
CA GLN A 47 6.96 7.48 5.99
C GLN A 47 5.70 7.56 5.09
N ILE A 48 5.72 8.45 4.09
CA ILE A 48 4.61 8.60 3.15
C ILE A 48 4.42 7.34 2.32
N ILE A 49 5.49 6.71 1.83
CA ILE A 49 5.41 5.45 1.07
C ILE A 49 4.76 4.35 1.92
N VAL A 50 5.21 4.17 3.17
CA VAL A 50 4.61 3.19 4.08
C VAL A 50 3.12 3.46 4.23
N LEU A 51 2.71 4.69 4.54
CA LEU A 51 1.30 5.05 4.70
C LEU A 51 0.47 4.88 3.41
N ILE A 52 1.09 5.07 2.23
CA ILE A 52 0.44 4.81 0.93
C ILE A 52 0.15 3.33 0.74
N VAL A 53 1.04 2.42 1.17
CA VAL A 53 0.83 0.96 1.09
C VAL A 53 -0.42 0.54 1.87
N PHE A 54 -0.69 1.19 3.01
CA PHE A 54 -1.92 0.99 3.79
C PHE A 54 -3.15 1.71 3.22
N GLY A 55 -3.01 2.38 2.08
CA GLY A 55 -4.11 3.04 1.39
C GLY A 55 -4.49 4.40 1.95
N PHE A 56 -3.67 5.02 2.80
CA PHE A 56 -4.04 6.31 3.37
C PHE A 56 -4.09 7.40 2.29
N THR A 57 -5.15 8.19 2.33
CA THR A 57 -5.27 9.38 1.46
C THR A 57 -4.29 10.45 1.90
N ASN A 58 -3.91 11.37 1.00
CA ASN A 58 -3.00 12.48 1.35
C ASN A 58 -3.51 13.31 2.54
N ARG A 59 -4.83 13.40 2.71
CA ARG A 59 -5.46 14.06 3.86
C ARG A 59 -5.26 13.27 5.15
N LYS A 60 -5.44 11.94 5.13
CA LYS A 60 -5.15 11.06 6.27
C LYS A 60 -3.65 11.10 6.61
N ILE A 61 -2.77 10.98 5.60
CA ILE A 61 -1.30 11.07 5.74
C ILE A 61 -0.86 12.39 6.37
N SER A 62 -1.38 13.51 5.87
CA SER A 62 -1.12 14.85 6.43
C SER A 62 -1.43 14.88 7.93
N LYS A 63 -2.60 14.37 8.36
CA LYS A 63 -2.96 14.28 9.78
C LYS A 63 -2.07 13.33 10.58
N ILE A 64 -1.74 12.15 10.05
CA ILE A 64 -0.95 11.13 10.76
C ILE A 64 0.48 11.63 11.02
N LEU A 65 1.11 12.22 10.00
CA LEU A 65 2.49 12.73 10.13
C LEU A 65 2.58 14.07 10.87
N SER A 66 1.45 14.58 11.39
CA SER A 66 1.37 15.87 12.08
C SER A 66 1.72 15.83 13.57
N ASN A 67 2.19 14.73 14.15
CA ASN A 67 2.52 14.74 15.59
C ASN A 67 3.72 13.86 15.92
N LYS A 68 4.72 14.50 16.53
CA LYS A 68 5.59 13.93 17.58
C LYS A 68 6.35 15.02 18.36
N ASN A 69 6.60 16.21 17.79
CA ASN A 69 7.53 17.21 18.38
C ASN A 69 7.04 18.68 18.43
N ASN A 70 5.75 19.01 18.55
CA ASN A 70 5.25 20.41 18.50
C ASN A 70 5.61 21.20 17.22
N GLU A 71 6.08 20.52 16.16
CA GLU A 71 6.25 21.11 14.83
C GLU A 71 4.90 21.17 14.11
N GLN A 72 4.72 22.20 13.28
CA GLN A 72 3.46 22.41 12.57
C GLN A 72 3.04 21.17 11.77
N PRO A 73 1.73 20.88 11.70
CA PRO A 73 1.21 19.78 10.89
C PRO A 73 1.72 19.87 9.46
N LEU A 74 2.16 18.74 8.89
CA LEU A 74 2.53 18.66 7.48
C LEU A 74 1.30 19.03 6.65
N SER A 75 1.34 20.20 6.01
CA SER A 75 0.25 20.65 5.14
C SER A 75 -0.02 19.61 4.06
N TYR A 76 -1.28 19.48 3.66
CA TYR A 76 -1.68 18.68 2.50
C TYR A 76 -0.83 18.99 1.26
N HIS A 77 -0.47 20.26 1.07
CA HIS A 77 0.40 20.69 -0.03
C HIS A 77 1.81 20.10 0.09
N THR A 78 2.36 20.00 1.30
CA THR A 78 3.67 19.38 1.54
C THR A 78 3.62 17.89 1.28
N VAL A 79 2.55 17.17 1.67
CA VAL A 79 2.38 15.76 1.30
C VAL A 79 2.33 15.59 -0.22
N ARG A 80 1.65 16.48 -0.93
CA ARG A 80 1.62 16.46 -2.41
C ARG A 80 3.00 16.74 -3.03
N SER A 81 3.78 17.64 -2.44
CA SER A 81 5.15 17.92 -2.87
C SER A 81 6.06 16.70 -2.68
N HIS A 82 6.04 16.09 -1.50
CA HIS A 82 6.76 14.83 -1.26
C HIS A 82 6.32 13.72 -2.21
N MET A 83 5.03 13.61 -2.49
CA MET A 83 4.52 12.65 -3.46
C MET A 83 5.11 12.90 -4.86
N HIS A 84 5.16 14.15 -5.32
CA HIS A 84 5.82 14.49 -6.58
C HIS A 84 7.29 14.08 -6.59
N ASN A 85 8.04 14.38 -5.52
CA ASN A 85 9.45 14.00 -5.42
C ASN A 85 9.65 12.47 -5.39
N ILE A 86 8.79 11.73 -4.69
CA ILE A 86 8.82 10.26 -4.69
C ILE A 86 8.63 9.74 -6.11
N ASN A 87 7.65 10.27 -6.84
CA ASN A 87 7.39 9.90 -8.22
C ASN A 87 8.59 10.15 -9.12
N GLU A 88 9.25 11.32 -9.02
CA GLU A 88 10.45 11.61 -9.80
C GLU A 88 11.63 10.70 -9.42
N LYS A 89 11.87 10.49 -8.12
CA LYS A 89 13.00 9.69 -7.64
C LYS A 89 12.87 8.21 -8.01
N LEU A 90 11.64 7.70 -8.07
CA LEU A 90 11.36 6.28 -8.32
C LEU A 90 10.92 6.00 -9.76
N ASP A 91 10.79 7.03 -10.59
CA ASP A 91 10.24 6.97 -11.95
C ASP A 91 8.84 6.35 -12.01
N LEU A 92 7.93 6.88 -11.18
CA LEU A 92 6.54 6.39 -11.04
C LEU A 92 5.53 7.50 -11.31
N GLY A 93 4.40 7.13 -11.91
CA GLY A 93 3.34 8.06 -12.30
C GLY A 93 2.24 8.24 -11.26
N SER A 94 2.11 7.32 -10.29
CA SER A 94 0.93 7.29 -9.43
C SER A 94 1.16 6.70 -8.02
N LYS A 95 0.21 6.98 -7.11
CA LYS A 95 0.25 6.42 -5.75
C LYS A 95 0.11 4.90 -5.71
N ILE A 96 -0.65 4.33 -6.65
CA ILE A 96 -0.83 2.88 -6.75
C ILE A 96 0.49 2.23 -7.19
N GLU A 97 1.18 2.80 -8.17
CA GLU A 97 2.51 2.34 -8.57
C GLU A 97 3.52 2.45 -7.43
N VAL A 98 3.50 3.52 -6.63
CA VAL A 98 4.35 3.63 -5.43
C VAL A 98 4.09 2.51 -4.44
N ALA A 99 2.82 2.18 -4.16
CA ALA A 99 2.48 1.08 -3.27
C ALA A 99 2.94 -0.27 -3.83
N ILE A 100 2.66 -0.52 -5.12
CA ILE A 100 3.09 -1.74 -5.82
C ILE A 100 4.60 -1.90 -5.75
N ALA A 101 5.34 -0.83 -6.02
CA ALA A 101 6.80 -0.85 -6.03
C ALA A 101 7.37 -1.06 -4.63
N ALA A 102 6.76 -0.47 -3.58
CA ALA A 102 7.19 -0.70 -2.20
C ALA A 102 7.01 -2.17 -1.78
N VAL A 103 5.85 -2.78 -2.10
CA VAL A 103 5.59 -4.19 -1.81
C VAL A 103 6.53 -5.09 -2.63
N SER A 104 6.63 -4.85 -3.94
CA SER A 104 7.44 -5.68 -4.85
C SER A 104 8.94 -5.63 -4.58
N ARG A 105 9.44 -4.51 -4.02
CA ARG A 105 10.84 -4.36 -3.60
C ARG A 105 11.13 -4.95 -2.22
N GLY A 106 10.12 -5.44 -1.50
CA GLY A 106 10.26 -5.93 -0.13
C GLY A 106 10.58 -4.83 0.87
N TRP A 107 10.24 -3.56 0.55
CA TRP A 107 10.37 -2.43 1.48
C TRP A 107 9.36 -2.45 2.62
N VAL A 108 8.36 -3.33 2.50
CA VAL A 108 7.33 -3.55 3.49
C VAL A 108 7.21 -5.05 3.72
N ASP A 109 7.39 -5.48 4.97
CA ASP A 109 7.25 -6.88 5.36
C ASP A 109 5.77 -7.22 5.55
N ILE A 110 5.16 -7.77 4.49
CA ILE A 110 3.76 -8.19 4.48
C ILE A 110 3.48 -9.28 5.53
N PRO A 111 4.27 -10.37 5.62
CA PRO A 111 4.10 -11.35 6.70
C PRO A 111 4.07 -10.74 8.10
N ALA A 112 4.97 -9.78 8.37
CA ALA A 112 5.03 -9.13 9.68
C ALA A 112 3.79 -8.26 9.93
N ILE A 113 3.28 -7.56 8.92
CA ILE A 113 2.03 -6.77 9.01
C ILE A 113 0.81 -7.66 9.28
N LEU A 114 0.71 -8.79 8.58
CA LEU A 114 -0.37 -9.76 8.79
C LEU A 114 -0.31 -10.35 10.21
N GLN A 115 0.90 -10.70 10.69
CA GLN A 115 1.12 -11.18 12.05
C GLN A 115 0.80 -10.13 13.12
N ALA A 116 1.01 -8.84 12.82
CA ALA A 116 0.64 -7.73 13.68
C ALA A 116 -0.88 -7.50 13.77
N GLY A 117 -1.69 -8.30 13.08
CA GLY A 117 -3.16 -8.24 13.13
C GLY A 117 -3.78 -7.24 12.16
N TYR A 118 -3.04 -6.79 11.15
CA TYR A 118 -3.62 -5.95 10.10
C TYR A 118 -4.44 -6.80 9.14
N ASP A 119 -5.74 -6.51 9.04
CA ASP A 119 -6.64 -7.22 8.15
C ASP A 119 -6.46 -6.72 6.71
N LEU A 120 -5.50 -7.31 5.99
CA LEU A 120 -5.48 -7.24 4.54
C LEU A 120 -6.48 -8.29 4.01
N PRO A 121 -7.38 -7.95 3.08
CA PRO A 121 -8.47 -8.82 2.64
C PRO A 121 -7.99 -9.92 1.67
N VAL A 122 -6.87 -10.57 1.98
CA VAL A 122 -6.21 -11.58 1.16
C VAL A 122 -7.14 -12.77 0.90
N SER A 123 -7.83 -13.26 1.93
CA SER A 123 -8.81 -14.36 1.80
C SER A 123 -9.96 -14.00 0.84
N ARG A 124 -10.41 -12.75 0.86
CA ARG A 124 -11.52 -12.28 0.02
C ARG A 124 -11.15 -12.14 -1.45
N VAL A 125 -9.85 -12.06 -1.77
CA VAL A 125 -9.39 -12.09 -3.16
C VAL A 125 -9.75 -13.42 -3.81
N GLU A 126 -9.75 -14.53 -3.06
CA GLU A 126 -10.08 -15.85 -3.58
C GLU A 126 -11.55 -15.96 -4.05
N ASP A 127 -12.47 -15.27 -3.36
CA ASP A 127 -13.90 -15.26 -3.64
C ASP A 127 -14.32 -14.31 -4.79
N LEU A 128 -13.36 -13.58 -5.36
CA LEU A 128 -13.64 -12.72 -6.50
C LEU A 128 -14.01 -13.55 -7.74
N PRO A 129 -15.04 -13.13 -8.51
CA PRO A 129 -15.34 -13.75 -9.79
C PRO A 129 -14.11 -13.70 -10.72
N PRO A 130 -13.96 -14.63 -11.69
CA PRO A 130 -12.82 -14.66 -12.60
C PRO A 130 -12.53 -13.30 -13.25
N ARG A 131 -13.58 -12.64 -13.76
CA ARG A 131 -13.46 -11.30 -14.34
C ARG A 131 -13.05 -10.22 -13.34
N GLY A 132 -13.47 -10.35 -12.09
CA GLY A 132 -13.05 -9.46 -11.00
C GLY A 132 -11.56 -9.63 -10.69
N LYS A 133 -11.06 -10.88 -10.64
CA LYS A 133 -9.65 -11.19 -10.46
C LYS A 133 -8.79 -10.66 -11.62
N GLU A 134 -9.25 -10.78 -12.87
CA GLU A 134 -8.55 -10.20 -14.04
C GLU A 134 -8.39 -8.67 -13.93
N VAL A 135 -9.47 -7.96 -13.61
CA VAL A 135 -9.44 -6.49 -13.42
C VAL A 135 -8.54 -6.12 -12.25
N LEU A 136 -8.61 -6.87 -11.15
CA LEU A 136 -7.77 -6.65 -9.97
C LEU A 136 -6.28 -6.90 -10.25
N ALA A 137 -5.96 -7.93 -11.05
CA ALA A 137 -4.59 -8.20 -11.49
C ALA A 137 -4.03 -7.02 -12.28
N MET A 138 -4.78 -6.50 -13.25
CA MET A 138 -4.37 -5.31 -14.03
C MET A 138 -4.22 -4.06 -13.15
N MET A 139 -5.07 -3.88 -12.14
CA MET A 139 -4.86 -2.81 -11.15
C MET A 139 -3.55 -2.98 -10.38
N ALA A 140 -3.16 -4.21 -10.06
CA ALA A 140 -1.90 -4.53 -9.39
C ALA A 140 -0.67 -4.46 -10.32
N GLU A 141 -0.87 -4.44 -11.64
CA GLU A 141 0.13 -4.07 -12.64
C GLU A 141 0.29 -2.54 -12.78
N GLY A 142 -0.59 -1.75 -12.16
CA GLY A 142 -0.58 -0.29 -12.21
C GLY A 142 -1.48 0.31 -13.31
N ASP A 143 -2.22 -0.51 -14.07
CA ASP A 143 -3.05 -0.02 -15.16
C ASP A 143 -4.13 0.96 -14.69
N ILE A 144 -4.33 2.04 -15.45
CA ILE A 144 -5.50 2.91 -15.26
C ILE A 144 -6.74 2.29 -15.91
N ASN A 145 -7.92 2.63 -15.41
CA ASN A 145 -9.19 2.06 -15.89
C ASN A 145 -9.40 2.17 -17.42
N LYS A 146 -8.79 3.15 -18.08
CA LYS A 146 -8.83 3.27 -19.55
C LYS A 146 -7.98 2.21 -20.25
N GLU A 147 -6.80 1.90 -19.70
CA GLU A 147 -5.92 0.84 -20.20
C GLU A 147 -6.56 -0.52 -19.97
N ILE A 148 -7.10 -0.77 -18.78
CA ILE A 148 -7.87 -1.97 -18.47
C ILE A 148 -9.01 -2.15 -19.47
N ALA A 149 -9.78 -1.09 -19.75
CA ALA A 149 -10.88 -1.14 -20.72
C ALA A 149 -10.39 -1.52 -22.12
N ALA A 150 -9.25 -0.98 -22.55
CA ALA A 150 -8.63 -1.30 -23.82
C ALA A 150 -8.12 -2.75 -23.88
N LYS A 151 -7.36 -3.20 -22.87
CA LYS A 151 -6.84 -4.58 -22.76
C LYS A 151 -7.96 -5.61 -22.75
N LEU A 152 -9.06 -5.30 -22.08
CA LEU A 152 -10.21 -6.19 -21.91
C LEU A 152 -11.27 -6.07 -23.00
N VAL A 153 -11.12 -5.11 -23.93
CA VAL A 153 -12.07 -4.81 -25.01
C VAL A 153 -13.50 -4.61 -24.48
N ILE A 154 -13.64 -3.78 -23.43
CA ILE A 154 -14.93 -3.43 -22.81
C ILE A 154 -15.04 -1.92 -22.57
N GLY A 155 -16.24 -1.44 -22.25
CA GLY A 155 -16.47 -0.02 -21.97
C GLY A 155 -15.77 0.46 -20.69
N TYR A 156 -15.23 1.69 -20.71
CA TYR A 156 -14.71 2.35 -19.52
C TYR A 156 -15.72 2.40 -18.34
N PRO A 157 -17.04 2.66 -18.54
CA PRO A 157 -18.03 2.54 -17.48
C PRO A 157 -18.10 1.13 -16.88
N THR A 158 -17.98 0.08 -17.70
CA THR A 158 -17.98 -1.32 -17.27
C THR A 158 -16.80 -1.63 -16.36
N VAL A 159 -15.59 -1.16 -16.72
CA VAL A 159 -14.41 -1.27 -15.83
C VAL A 159 -14.66 -0.55 -14.51
N ARG A 160 -15.25 0.65 -14.52
CA ARG A 160 -15.58 1.36 -13.28
C ARG A 160 -16.55 0.57 -12.40
N SER A 161 -17.54 -0.09 -12.99
CA SER A 161 -18.46 -0.97 -12.28
C SER A 161 -17.73 -2.18 -11.68
N HIS A 162 -16.83 -2.82 -12.44
CA HIS A 162 -16.00 -3.90 -11.90
C HIS A 162 -15.14 -3.43 -10.73
N VAL A 163 -14.46 -2.29 -10.86
CA VAL A 163 -13.65 -1.72 -9.78
C VAL A 163 -14.51 -1.45 -8.54
N ALA A 164 -15.71 -0.87 -8.69
CA ALA A 164 -16.60 -0.63 -7.55
C ALA A 164 -16.99 -1.93 -6.83
N ILE A 165 -17.36 -2.98 -7.58
CA ILE A 165 -17.70 -4.29 -7.03
C ILE A 165 -16.50 -4.94 -6.34
N ILE A 166 -15.30 -4.81 -6.90
CA ILE A 166 -14.07 -5.33 -6.29
C ILE A 166 -13.80 -4.64 -4.95
N LEU A 167 -13.88 -3.29 -4.91
CA LEU A 167 -13.65 -2.55 -3.68
C LEU A 167 -14.66 -2.94 -2.59
N ASP A 168 -15.92 -3.11 -2.97
CA ASP A 168 -17.00 -3.55 -2.07
C ASP A 168 -16.75 -4.97 -1.54
N LYS A 169 -16.46 -5.94 -2.43
CA LYS A 169 -16.18 -7.33 -2.04
C LYS A 169 -14.93 -7.52 -1.19
N LEU A 170 -13.90 -6.70 -1.40
CA LEU A 170 -12.70 -6.73 -0.57
C LEU A 170 -12.87 -5.89 0.71
N GLU A 171 -13.94 -5.10 0.81
CA GLU A 171 -14.19 -4.07 1.84
C GLU A 171 -13.03 -3.08 2.00
N VAL A 172 -12.49 -2.61 0.88
CA VAL A 172 -11.40 -1.63 0.86
C VAL A 172 -11.86 -0.28 0.32
N GLU A 173 -11.25 0.80 0.81
CA GLU A 173 -11.67 2.16 0.46
C GLU A 173 -11.20 2.58 -0.94
N ASN A 174 -10.11 2.00 -1.45
CA ASN A 174 -9.49 2.47 -2.68
C ASN A 174 -8.67 1.43 -3.47
N LYS A 175 -8.36 1.79 -4.71
CA LYS A 175 -7.60 0.96 -5.66
C LYS A 175 -6.21 0.56 -5.16
N THR A 176 -5.56 1.39 -4.36
CA THR A 176 -4.23 1.09 -3.82
C THR A 176 -4.30 -0.09 -2.84
N GLN A 177 -5.28 -0.08 -1.93
CA GLN A 177 -5.49 -1.20 -1.00
C GLN A 177 -5.84 -2.49 -1.74
N ALA A 178 -6.73 -2.40 -2.74
CA ALA A 178 -7.08 -3.57 -3.56
C ALA A 178 -5.84 -4.17 -4.28
N ALA A 179 -5.03 -3.33 -4.93
CA ALA A 179 -3.80 -3.78 -5.58
C ALA A 179 -2.82 -4.41 -4.58
N VAL A 180 -2.61 -3.80 -3.42
CA VAL A 180 -1.75 -4.36 -2.36
C VAL A 180 -2.30 -5.71 -1.87
N ALA A 181 -3.61 -5.82 -1.63
CA ALA A 181 -4.23 -7.09 -1.24
C ALA A 181 -4.00 -8.20 -2.28
N TYR A 182 -4.09 -7.87 -3.57
CA TYR A 182 -3.78 -8.82 -4.64
C TYR A 182 -2.31 -9.24 -4.65
N LEU A 183 -1.36 -8.30 -4.49
CA LEU A 183 0.06 -8.63 -4.39
C LEU A 183 0.38 -9.51 -3.17
N CYS A 184 -0.33 -9.31 -2.06
CA CYS A 184 -0.22 -10.15 -0.88
C CYS A 184 -0.78 -11.55 -1.15
N TYR A 185 -1.95 -11.63 -1.78
CA TYR A 185 -2.54 -12.89 -2.26
C TYR A 185 -1.62 -13.66 -3.21
N GLN A 186 -0.78 -12.99 -4.01
CA GLN A 186 0.20 -13.69 -4.86
C GLN A 186 1.45 -14.19 -4.10
N GLN A 187 1.60 -13.91 -2.80
CA GLN A 187 2.76 -14.36 -2.04
C GLN A 187 2.68 -15.88 -1.77
N PRO A 188 3.70 -16.67 -2.10
CA PRO A 188 3.70 -18.12 -1.90
C PRO A 188 3.48 -18.55 -0.45
N ILE A 189 3.87 -17.70 0.51
CA ILE A 189 3.69 -17.99 1.94
C ILE A 189 2.21 -18.06 2.35
N LEU A 190 1.31 -17.45 1.57
CA LEU A 190 -0.13 -17.46 1.81
C LEU A 190 -0.85 -18.53 0.97
N HIS A 191 -0.16 -19.15 0.00
CA HIS A 191 -0.64 -20.28 -0.80
C HIS A 191 0.44 -21.37 -0.86
N PRO A 192 0.65 -22.15 0.22
CA PRO A 192 1.71 -23.15 0.28
C PRO A 192 1.54 -24.33 -0.69
N GLU A 193 0.40 -24.42 -1.39
CA GLU A 193 0.09 -25.48 -2.36
C GLU A 193 0.10 -25.01 -3.83
N GLY A 194 0.62 -23.81 -4.09
CA GLY A 194 0.83 -23.26 -5.44
C GLY A 194 2.27 -23.37 -5.92
#